data_AF-A0A453FYJ8-F1
#
_entry.id   AF-A0A453FYJ8-F1
#
_cell.length_a   1.000
_cell.length_b   1.000
_cell.length_c   1.000
_cell.angle_alpha   90.00
_cell.angle_beta   90.00
_cell.angle_gamma   90.00
#
_symmetry.space_group_name_H-M   'P 1'
#
loop_
_entity.id
_entity.type
_entity.pdbx_description
1 polymer ?
#
loop_
_entity_poly.entity_id
_entity_poly.type
_entity_poly.pdbx_seq_one_letter_code
_entity_poly.pdbx_strand_id
1 'polypeptide(L)'
;AYQADQKQTSSSIRPSDDARVPIRGTVGSSNVQPNGGSMAIVPSLFVTVLQEIGRLCNSKVEFRSTVSTSKITQFSVEVLFSNEKIGNGIGKTRDEAQVQAAEKALQNLQS
;
A
#
# COMPACT_ATOMS: atom_id res chain seq x y z
N ALA A 1 28.50 -45.19 28.64
CA ALA A 1 29.28 -45.20 27.39
C ALA A 1 28.47 -44.51 26.30
N TYR A 2 29.18 -43.92 25.34
CA TYR A 2 28.83 -42.79 24.48
C TYR A 2 27.58 -42.92 23.58
N GLN A 3 27.09 -41.73 23.21
CA GLN A 3 26.17 -41.38 22.13
C GLN A 3 26.38 -42.20 20.85
N ALA A 4 25.29 -42.46 20.12
CA ALA A 4 25.34 -42.69 18.69
C ALA A 4 24.15 -42.01 17.99
N ASP A 5 24.50 -40.97 17.26
CA ASP A 5 23.80 -40.30 16.17
C ASP A 5 23.29 -41.31 15.13
N GLN A 6 22.08 -41.11 14.58
CA GLN A 6 21.87 -41.12 13.12
C GLN A 6 20.42 -40.95 12.69
N LYS A 7 20.26 -40.02 11.75
CA LYS A 7 19.12 -39.77 10.86
C LYS A 7 18.67 -41.02 10.11
N GLN A 8 17.36 -41.19 9.89
CA GLN A 8 16.82 -41.98 8.77
C GLN A 8 15.36 -41.54 8.49
N THR A 9 15.10 -40.74 7.47
CA THR A 9 14.64 -41.08 6.09
C THR A 9 13.25 -41.74 6.02
N SER A 10 12.49 -41.27 5.01
CA SER A 10 11.47 -42.01 4.25
C SER A 10 10.16 -42.36 4.98
N SER A 11 9.11 -41.55 4.79
CA SER A 11 8.13 -41.62 3.68
C SER A 11 6.89 -42.45 4.04
N SER A 12 5.75 -41.79 4.22
CA SER A 12 4.45 -42.43 3.99
C SER A 12 3.45 -41.40 3.45
N ILE A 13 3.02 -41.66 2.22
CA ILE A 13 1.97 -40.98 1.45
C ILE A 13 0.84 -42.05 1.48
N ARG A 14 -0.34 -41.87 2.09
CA ARG A 14 -1.59 -41.14 1.73
C ARG A 14 -2.69 -41.53 2.76
N PRO A 15 -3.99 -41.21 2.57
CA PRO A 15 -4.63 -39.90 2.57
C PRO A 15 -5.80 -39.87 3.59
N SER A 16 -6.35 -38.70 3.91
CA SER A 16 -7.76 -38.66 4.30
C SER A 16 -8.37 -37.43 3.65
N ASP A 17 -9.25 -37.73 2.70
CA ASP A 17 -10.07 -36.81 1.94
C ASP A 17 -11.13 -36.26 2.90
N ASP A 18 -11.06 -34.97 3.24
CA ASP A 18 -12.28 -34.21 3.49
C ASP A 18 -12.08 -32.72 3.15
N ALA A 19 -12.78 -32.32 2.10
CA ALA A 19 -13.33 -31.00 1.83
C ALA A 19 -12.45 -29.74 2.00
N ARG A 20 -12.18 -29.12 0.84
CA ARG A 20 -12.39 -27.69 0.50
C ARG A 20 -11.16 -26.94 -0.03
N VAL A 21 -11.20 -26.67 -1.33
CA VAL A 21 -10.42 -25.69 -2.10
C VAL A 21 -10.71 -24.22 -1.67
N PRO A 22 -9.99 -23.20 -2.19
CA PRO A 22 -8.56 -22.88 -2.08
C PRO A 22 -8.37 -21.40 -1.63
N ILE A 23 -7.30 -20.99 -0.92
CA ILE A 23 -7.05 -19.53 -0.74
C ILE A 23 -5.58 -19.17 -0.98
N ARG A 24 -5.39 -18.69 -2.22
CA ARG A 24 -4.65 -17.48 -2.64
C ARG A 24 -3.30 -17.23 -1.97
N GLY A 25 -2.29 -17.21 -2.84
CA GLY A 25 -0.95 -16.72 -2.55
C GLY A 25 -0.96 -15.41 -1.76
N THR A 26 -0.20 -15.42 -0.69
CA THR A 26 0.18 -14.24 0.08
C THR A 26 1.08 -13.36 -0.78
N VAL A 27 0.47 -12.52 -1.61
CA VAL A 27 1.11 -11.27 -2.00
C VAL A 27 1.22 -10.43 -0.74
N GLY A 28 2.44 -10.00 -0.41
CA GLY A 28 2.76 -9.21 0.77
C GLY A 28 1.81 -8.02 0.87
N SER A 29 0.83 -8.14 1.75
CA SER A 29 -0.02 -7.04 2.14
C SER A 29 0.83 -6.19 3.06
N SER A 30 1.33 -5.06 2.55
CA SER A 30 1.83 -3.98 3.40
C SER A 30 0.64 -3.49 4.24
N ASN A 31 0.43 -4.15 5.38
CA ASN A 31 -0.62 -3.83 6.33
C ASN A 31 -0.24 -2.53 7.04
N VAL A 32 -0.50 -1.40 6.39
CA VAL A 32 -0.47 -0.10 7.05
C VAL A 32 -1.75 0.03 7.88
N GLN A 33 -1.74 -0.55 9.08
CA GLN A 33 -2.81 -0.33 10.06
C GLN A 33 -2.90 1.17 10.39
N PRO A 34 -4.05 1.84 10.16
CA PRO A 34 -4.32 3.14 10.75
C PRO A 34 -4.91 2.89 12.15
N ASN A 35 -4.05 2.96 13.17
CA ASN A 35 -4.50 2.86 14.55
C ASN A 35 -5.00 4.25 15.01
N GLY A 36 -6.31 4.46 15.03
CA GLY A 36 -6.96 5.67 15.56
C GLY A 36 -8.40 5.77 15.05
N GLY A 37 -9.35 5.77 15.98
CA GLY A 37 -10.82 5.75 15.79
C GLY A 37 -11.33 6.03 14.38
N SER A 38 -12.02 5.04 13.81
CA SER A 38 -12.64 5.09 12.47
C SER A 38 -13.75 6.15 12.43
N MET A 39 -13.37 7.40 12.26
CA MET A 39 -14.18 8.33 11.48
C MET A 39 -14.03 7.87 10.03
N ALA A 40 -15.14 7.63 9.35
CA ALA A 40 -15.12 7.38 7.91
C ALA A 40 -14.36 8.54 7.25
N ILE A 41 -13.13 8.28 6.80
CA ILE A 41 -12.27 9.31 6.21
C ILE A 41 -12.89 9.63 4.86
N VAL A 42 -13.62 10.75 4.79
CA VAL A 42 -14.08 11.28 3.52
C VAL A 42 -12.84 11.75 2.77
N PRO A 43 -12.53 11.20 1.58
CA PRO A 43 -11.39 11.65 0.80
C PRO A 43 -11.57 13.12 0.43
N SER A 44 -10.47 13.87 0.36
CA SER A 44 -10.53 15.27 -0.04
C SER A 44 -11.05 15.43 -1.47
N LEU A 45 -11.57 16.62 -1.78
CA LEU A 45 -12.04 16.95 -3.13
C LEU A 45 -10.94 16.68 -4.18
N PHE A 46 -9.71 17.11 -3.91
CA PHE A 46 -8.59 16.92 -4.84
C PHE A 46 -8.30 15.43 -5.13
N VAL A 47 -8.35 14.59 -4.10
CA VAL A 47 -8.17 13.13 -4.27
C VAL A 47 -9.29 12.54 -5.12
N THR A 48 -10.53 12.96 -4.87
CA THR A 48 -11.71 12.49 -5.61
C THR A 48 -11.62 12.90 -7.09
N VAL A 49 -11.21 14.15 -7.37
CA VAL A 49 -11.03 14.64 -8.74
C VAL A 49 -9.92 13.87 -9.47
N LEU A 50 -8.77 13.61 -8.83
CA LEU A 50 -7.71 12.81 -9.44
C LEU A 50 -8.18 11.40 -9.78
N GLN A 51 -8.90 10.74 -8.87
CA GLN A 51 -9.48 9.42 -9.13
C GLN A 51 -10.45 9.45 -10.32
N GLU A 52 -11.28 10.48 -10.41
CA GLU A 52 -12.21 10.66 -11.52
C GLU A 52 -11.49 10.91 -12.84
N ILE A 53 -10.42 11.70 -12.85
CA ILE A 53 -9.55 11.89 -14.02
C ILE A 53 -8.93 10.54 -14.44
N GLY A 54 -8.39 9.78 -13.49
CA GLY A 54 -7.89 8.42 -13.74
C GLY A 54 -8.93 7.54 -14.42
N ARG A 55 -10.16 7.54 -13.89
CA ARG A 55 -11.29 6.80 -14.44
C ARG A 55 -11.63 7.24 -15.87
N LEU A 56 -11.71 8.54 -16.13
CA LEU A 56 -12.03 9.10 -17.45
C LEU A 56 -10.95 8.82 -18.49
N CYS A 57 -9.68 8.87 -18.10
CA CYS A 57 -8.53 8.59 -18.96
C CYS A 57 -8.19 7.11 -19.08
N ASN A 58 -8.93 6.22 -18.39
CA ASN A 58 -8.61 4.80 -18.26
C ASN A 58 -7.16 4.56 -17.80
N SER A 59 -6.68 5.41 -16.86
CA SER A 59 -5.36 5.34 -16.26
C SER A 59 -5.43 5.21 -14.75
N LYS A 60 -4.37 4.67 -14.16
CA LYS A 60 -4.26 4.45 -12.72
C LYS A 60 -3.72 5.69 -12.02
N VAL A 61 -4.39 6.08 -10.93
CA VAL A 61 -3.88 7.03 -9.94
C VAL A 61 -3.43 6.28 -8.70
N GLU A 62 -2.22 6.54 -8.25
CA GLU A 62 -1.65 5.93 -7.04
C GLU A 62 -1.14 6.98 -6.06
N PHE A 63 -1.40 6.76 -4.77
CA PHE A 63 -0.85 7.55 -3.68
C PHE A 63 0.19 6.70 -2.93
N ARG A 64 1.44 7.14 -2.92
CA ARG A 64 2.55 6.43 -2.26
C ARG A 64 3.06 7.25 -1.11
N SER A 65 2.96 6.74 0.11
CA SER A 65 3.64 7.35 1.25
C SER A 65 5.12 7.00 1.20
N THR A 66 5.97 8.03 1.30
CA THR A 66 7.42 7.89 1.40
C THR A 66 7.83 8.28 2.82
N VAL A 67 8.66 7.45 3.46
CA VAL A 67 9.20 7.72 4.79
C VAL A 67 10.59 8.29 4.61
N SER A 68 10.79 9.55 4.97
CA SER A 68 12.14 10.13 5.07
C SER A 68 12.75 9.75 6.42
N THR A 69 13.98 9.23 6.42
CA THR A 69 14.76 8.93 7.63
C THR A 69 15.39 10.18 8.24
N SER A 70 14.66 11.31 8.24
CA SER A 70 15.10 12.57 8.81
C SER A 70 14.73 12.64 10.30
N LYS A 71 15.47 13.45 11.07
CA LYS A 71 15.20 13.67 12.51
C LYS A 71 13.85 14.35 12.79
N ILE A 72 13.13 14.77 11.75
CA ILE A 72 11.83 15.42 11.82
C ILE A 72 10.79 14.41 11.35
N THR A 73 9.85 14.06 12.23
CA THR A 73 8.71 13.20 11.91
C THR A 73 7.76 13.94 10.96
N GLN A 74 8.01 13.84 9.66
CA GLN A 74 7.13 14.34 8.61
C GLN A 74 6.60 13.18 7.78
N PHE A 75 5.36 13.31 7.32
CA PHE A 75 4.78 12.41 6.35
C PHE A 75 5.02 12.98 4.97
N SER A 76 5.47 12.14 4.05
CA SER A 76 5.59 12.48 2.65
C SER A 76 4.70 11.56 1.82
N VAL A 77 4.05 12.11 0.81
CA VAL A 77 3.15 11.41 -0.12
C VAL A 77 3.47 11.86 -1.53
N GLU A 78 3.52 10.90 -2.45
CA GLU A 78 3.64 11.13 -3.89
C GLU A 78 2.37 10.67 -4.59
N VAL A 79 1.98 11.39 -5.64
CA VAL A 79 0.88 11.03 -6.53
C VAL A 79 1.45 10.63 -7.87
N LEU A 80 1.04 9.46 -8.35
CA LEU A 80 1.40 8.95 -9.65
C LEU A 80 0.15 8.84 -10.53
N PHE A 81 0.29 9.19 -11.80
CA PHE A 81 -0.70 8.98 -12.87
C PHE A 81 -0.01 8.27 -14.02
N SER A 82 -0.54 7.14 -14.50
CA SER A 82 0.15 6.30 -15.50
C SER A 82 1.58 5.91 -15.09
N ASN A 83 1.83 5.71 -13.79
CA ASN A 83 3.15 5.47 -13.18
C ASN A 83 4.13 6.65 -13.27
N GLU A 84 3.70 7.82 -13.75
CA GLU A 84 4.48 9.05 -13.74
C GLU A 84 4.16 9.87 -12.48
N LYS A 85 5.20 10.35 -11.80
CA LYS A 85 5.01 11.21 -10.62
C LYS A 85 4.52 12.58 -11.07
N ILE A 86 3.29 12.90 -10.70
CA ILE A 86 2.66 14.19 -11.02
C ILE A 86 2.49 15.10 -9.79
N GLY A 87 2.67 14.60 -8.57
CA GLY A 87 2.55 15.42 -7.36
C GLY A 87 3.35 14.91 -6.17
N ASN A 88 3.69 15.81 -5.25
CA ASN A 88 4.33 15.49 -3.99
C ASN A 88 3.87 16.42 -2.85
N GLY A 89 3.72 15.87 -1.65
CA GLY A 89 3.29 16.62 -0.48
C GLY A 89 3.99 16.16 0.79
N ILE A 90 4.26 17.10 1.68
CA ILE A 90 4.92 16.92 2.97
C ILE A 90 4.02 17.57 4.04
N GLY A 91 3.66 16.81 5.07
CA GLY A 91 2.76 17.26 6.13
C GLY A 91 3.16 16.75 7.51
N LYS A 92 2.56 17.34 8.55
CA LYS A 92 2.69 16.84 9.93
C LYS A 92 1.82 15.60 10.14
N THR A 93 0.78 15.45 9.33
CA THR A 93 -0.09 14.27 9.25
C THR A 93 -0.07 13.68 7.84
N ARG A 94 -0.53 12.43 7.70
CA ARG A 94 -0.67 11.78 6.40
C ARG A 94 -1.72 12.48 5.53
N ASP A 95 -2.82 12.93 6.14
CA ASP A 95 -3.90 13.65 5.46
C ASP A 95 -3.40 14.98 4.89
N GLU A 96 -2.64 15.76 5.67
CA GLU A 96 -2.02 16.99 5.19
C GLU A 96 -1.08 16.73 4.00
N ALA A 97 -0.20 15.73 4.11
CA ALA A 97 0.71 15.37 3.05
C ALA A 97 -0.04 14.91 1.79
N GLN A 98 -1.12 14.15 1.94
CA GLN A 98 -1.93 13.65 0.84
C GLN A 98 -2.72 14.77 0.14
N VAL A 99 -3.36 15.67 0.90
CA VAL A 99 -4.07 16.82 0.35
C VAL A 99 -3.12 17.71 -0.44
N GLN A 100 -1.94 18.03 0.14
CA GLN A 100 -0.94 18.84 -0.55
C GLN A 100 -0.43 18.16 -1.83
N ALA A 101 -0.16 16.84 -1.80
CA ALA A 101 0.30 16.11 -2.97
C ALA A 101 -0.78 16.09 -4.07
N ALA A 102 -2.04 15.93 -3.70
CA ALA A 102 -3.18 15.91 -4.62
C ALA A 102 -3.45 17.27 -5.27
N GLU A 103 -3.38 18.35 -4.48
CA GLU A 103 -3.53 19.72 -4.99
C GLU A 103 -2.45 20.04 -6.03
N LYS A 104 -1.18 19.73 -5.73
CA LYS A 104 -0.08 19.94 -6.68
C LYS A 104 -0.20 19.07 -7.93
N ALA A 105 -0.67 17.83 -7.78
CA ALA A 105 -0.90 16.95 -8.92
C ALA A 105 -1.91 17.54 -9.91
N LEU A 106 -3.01 18.11 -9.42
CA LEU A 106 -4.00 18.77 -10.28
C LEU A 106 -3.45 20.00 -10.99
N GLN A 107 -2.63 20.81 -10.31
CA GLN A 107 -1.95 21.96 -10.93
C GLN A 107 -1.04 21.53 -12.08
N ASN A 108 -0.31 20.41 -11.92
CA ASN A 108 0.58 19.90 -12.95
C ASN A 108 -0.17 19.29 -14.16
N LEU A 109 -1.40 18.82 -13.99
CA LEU A 109 -2.24 18.35 -15.10
C LEU A 109 -2.82 19.49 -15.95
N GLN A 110 -2.73 20.74 -15.50
CA GLN A 110 -3.22 21.93 -16.23
C GLN A 110 -2.15 22.59 -17.12
N SER A 111 -0.91 22.10 -17.13
CA SER A 111 0.23 22.70 -17.86
C SER A 111 0.48 22.07 -19.23
#